data_AF-A0A9D7LL02-F1
#
_entry.id   AF-A0A9D7LL02-F1
#
_cell.length_a   1.000
_cell.length_b   1.000
_cell.length_c   1.000
_cell.angle_alpha   90.00
_cell.angle_beta   90.00
_cell.angle_gamma   90.00
#
_symmetry.space_group_name_H-M   'P 1'
#
loop_
_entity.id
_entity.type
_entity.pdbx_description
1 polymer ?
#
loop_
_entity_poly.entity_id
_entity_poly.type
_entity_poly.pdbx_seq_one_letter_code
_entity_poly.pdbx_strand_id
1 'polypeptide(L)'
;MKYRDLRDFMAQLEKTGELKRVGVEVDTRLEMTEICDRVLRAAGPAILFENPKGHVMPVLANLFGTPKRVALGMGEESVQALREVGKLLAYLKEPEPPKGLKDAWDKLPILKQVMNMAPKVVSTAPCQEIVWEGKDVDLAKLPIQHCWPGDIAPLITWGLVVTKGPHKNRQNLGIYRQQVLGPNKVIMRWLAHRGGALDFREHQLANPGQPFPVAVVLGCDPATILGAVTPVPDSLSEYQFAGLLRGGKTELVKCIGSALQVPASAEIVLEGVIHPGEMALEGPYGDHTGYYNEQAEFPVFTIERMTMRRDPIYHSTYTGKPPDEPAVLGVALNEVFVPLLQKQYPEIVDFYLPPEGCSYRMAIVSIKKQYPGHAKRIMFGIWSFLRQFMYTKTIIVVDDDIDIRDWKEVIWAMTTRMDASRDTTLVDNTPIDYLDFASPVAGLGSKMGLDATNKWPGETTREWGRPIVMDADVKKRVDAMWGDLGL
;
A
#
# COMPACT_ATOMS: atom_id res chain seq x y z
N MET A 1 0.34 16.72 11.68
CA MET A 1 0.72 17.88 10.83
C MET A 1 -0.11 17.84 9.55
N LYS A 2 -0.42 18.98 8.90
CA LYS A 2 -1.19 19.01 7.64
C LYS A 2 -0.32 19.50 6.49
N TYR A 3 -0.20 18.70 5.43
CA TYR A 3 0.61 19.03 4.26
C TYR A 3 -0.27 19.46 3.10
N ARG A 4 0.11 20.54 2.42
CA ARG A 4 -0.65 21.06 1.27
C ARG A 4 -0.34 20.29 -0.01
N ASP A 5 0.93 20.00 -0.25
CA ASP A 5 1.42 19.30 -1.43
C ASP A 5 2.70 18.49 -1.11
N LEU A 6 3.28 17.85 -2.13
CA LEU A 6 4.52 17.08 -2.00
C LEU A 6 5.70 17.96 -1.54
N ARG A 7 5.80 19.19 -2.05
CA ARG A 7 6.93 20.09 -1.75
C ARG A 7 6.91 20.55 -0.29
N ASP A 8 5.73 20.84 0.26
CA ASP A 8 5.55 21.14 1.68
C ASP A 8 5.94 19.93 2.55
N PHE A 9 5.55 18.71 2.15
CA PHE A 9 5.96 17.50 2.85
C PHE A 9 7.48 17.30 2.85
N MET A 10 8.12 17.44 1.68
CA MET A 10 9.58 17.35 1.55
C MET A 10 10.31 18.38 2.41
N ALA A 11 9.84 19.63 2.42
CA ALA A 11 10.45 20.69 3.22
C ALA A 11 10.37 20.42 4.73
N GLN A 12 9.31 19.74 5.19
CA GLN A 12 9.16 19.35 6.60
C GLN A 12 10.01 18.13 6.96
N LEU A 13 10.12 17.15 6.05
CA LEU A 13 11.04 16.03 6.24
C LEU A 13 12.49 16.52 6.31
N GLU A 14 12.88 17.47 5.47
CA GLU A 14 14.23 18.07 5.48
C GLU A 14 14.55 18.74 6.82
N LYS A 15 13.60 19.49 7.40
CA LYS A 15 13.76 20.14 8.72
C LYS A 15 13.96 19.15 9.86
N THR A 16 13.45 17.93 9.72
CA THR A 16 13.51 16.88 10.76
C THR A 16 14.61 15.85 10.49
N GLY A 17 15.43 16.06 9.46
CA GLY A 17 16.50 15.14 9.06
C GLY A 17 16.02 13.87 8.35
N GLU A 18 14.74 13.83 7.96
CA GLU A 18 14.07 12.69 7.30
C GLU A 18 14.13 12.76 5.76
N LEU A 19 14.73 13.81 5.19
CA LEU A 19 15.05 13.94 3.75
C LEU A 19 16.52 14.32 3.58
N LYS A 20 17.21 13.64 2.67
CA LYS A 20 18.58 13.95 2.26
C LYS A 20 18.65 14.33 0.80
N ARG A 21 19.26 15.48 0.51
CA ARG A 21 19.65 15.89 -0.85
C ARG A 21 20.98 15.26 -1.26
N VAL A 22 21.03 14.74 -2.47
CA VAL A 22 22.21 14.13 -3.09
C VAL A 22 22.55 14.93 -4.34
N GLY A 23 23.60 15.75 -4.25
CA GLY A 23 24.07 16.62 -5.34
C GLY A 23 25.13 15.99 -6.26
N VAL A 24 25.68 14.83 -5.88
CA VAL A 24 26.58 14.05 -6.75
C VAL A 24 25.76 13.48 -7.92
N GLU A 25 26.39 13.36 -9.09
CA GLU A 25 25.75 12.71 -10.25
C GLU A 25 25.44 11.24 -9.94
N VAL A 26 24.20 10.81 -10.20
CA VAL A 26 23.75 9.42 -9.99
C VAL A 26 23.00 8.93 -11.22
N ASP A 27 23.33 7.73 -11.70
CA ASP A 27 22.67 7.12 -12.86
C ASP A 27 21.25 6.62 -12.50
N THR A 28 20.27 6.91 -13.36
CA THR A 28 18.89 6.39 -13.22
C THR A 28 18.84 4.88 -13.49
N ARG A 29 19.88 4.34 -14.12
CA ARG A 29 20.06 2.91 -14.33
C ARG A 29 20.84 2.30 -13.15
N LEU A 30 20.12 1.53 -12.34
CA LEU A 30 20.62 0.70 -11.22
C LEU A 30 21.18 1.46 -10.01
N GLU A 31 21.94 2.55 -10.20
CA GLU A 31 22.62 3.24 -9.09
C GLU A 31 21.65 3.86 -8.08
N MET A 32 20.59 4.54 -8.55
CA MET A 32 19.55 5.07 -7.66
C MET A 32 18.89 3.96 -6.82
N THR A 33 18.59 2.81 -7.42
CA THR A 33 18.03 1.65 -6.73
C THR A 33 18.98 1.13 -5.65
N GLU A 34 20.25 0.92 -5.97
CA GLU A 34 21.25 0.43 -5.01
C GLU A 34 21.40 1.37 -3.81
N ILE A 35 21.41 2.69 -4.06
CA ILE A 35 21.46 3.69 -2.99
C ILE A 35 20.19 3.63 -2.14
N CYS A 36 19.01 3.60 -2.76
CA CYS A 36 17.74 3.53 -2.04
C CYS A 36 17.63 2.24 -1.21
N ASP A 37 18.09 1.09 -1.72
CA ASP A 37 18.07 -0.19 -1.00
C ASP A 37 18.95 -0.17 0.25
N ARG A 38 20.17 0.33 0.16
CA ARG A 38 21.04 0.48 1.33
C ARG A 38 20.44 1.43 2.37
N VAL A 39 19.88 2.55 1.91
CA VAL A 39 19.27 3.54 2.80
C VAL A 39 18.03 2.97 3.48
N LEU A 40 17.16 2.27 2.75
CA LEU A 40 15.96 1.66 3.30
C LEU A 40 16.30 0.57 4.34
N ARG A 41 17.26 -0.31 4.04
CA ARG A 41 17.72 -1.36 4.98
C ARG A 41 18.33 -0.79 6.26
N ALA A 42 18.93 0.40 6.16
CA ALA A 42 19.46 1.14 7.31
C ALA A 42 18.40 2.04 7.98
N ALA A 43 17.13 1.96 7.59
CA ALA A 43 16.03 2.83 8.03
C ALA A 43 16.35 4.34 7.89
N GLY A 44 17.09 4.69 6.84
CA GLY A 44 17.53 6.06 6.57
C GLY A 44 16.45 6.97 5.97
N PRO A 45 16.83 8.21 5.60
CA PRO A 45 15.89 9.25 5.15
C PRO A 45 15.33 8.97 3.74
N ALA A 46 14.29 9.72 3.37
CA ALA A 46 13.94 9.90 1.97
C ALA A 46 15.11 10.57 1.21
N ILE A 47 15.17 10.38 -0.10
CA ILE A 47 16.29 10.86 -0.92
C ILE A 47 15.76 11.74 -2.04
N LEU A 48 16.34 12.93 -2.20
CA LEU A 48 16.18 13.77 -3.38
C LEU A 48 17.50 13.79 -4.15
N PHE A 49 17.54 13.08 -5.28
CA PHE A 49 18.65 13.13 -6.22
C PHE A 49 18.52 14.37 -7.10
N GLU A 50 19.45 15.32 -6.93
CA GLU A 50 19.39 16.61 -7.61
C GLU A 50 20.09 16.59 -8.98
N ASN A 51 20.97 15.62 -9.21
CA ASN A 51 21.74 15.49 -10.45
C ASN A 51 21.64 14.08 -11.06
N PRO A 52 20.46 13.66 -11.57
CA PRO A 52 20.33 12.43 -12.33
C PRO A 52 21.10 12.52 -13.65
N LYS A 53 22.00 11.59 -13.90
CA LYS A 53 22.85 11.58 -15.10
C LYS A 53 22.01 11.65 -16.38
N GLY A 54 22.31 12.63 -17.23
CA GLY A 54 21.60 12.82 -18.50
C GLY A 54 20.21 13.47 -18.39
N HIS A 55 19.78 13.87 -17.19
CA HIS A 55 18.48 14.49 -16.95
C HIS A 55 18.61 15.77 -16.12
N VAL A 56 17.67 16.70 -16.31
CA VAL A 56 17.60 17.97 -15.55
C VAL A 56 16.61 17.94 -14.39
N MET A 57 15.72 16.94 -14.39
CA MET A 57 14.61 16.84 -13.46
C MET A 57 15.04 16.03 -12.24
N PRO A 58 14.97 16.56 -11.01
CA PRO A 58 15.38 15.82 -9.81
C PRO A 58 14.44 14.64 -9.53
N VAL A 59 14.98 13.60 -8.88
CA VAL A 59 14.24 12.37 -8.53
C VAL A 59 14.05 12.29 -7.02
N LEU A 60 12.81 12.21 -6.57
CA LEU A 60 12.45 11.87 -5.19
C LEU A 60 12.21 10.37 -5.09
N ALA A 61 12.91 9.72 -4.18
CA ALA A 61 12.77 8.29 -3.90
C ALA A 61 12.86 7.99 -2.40
N ASN A 62 12.51 6.75 -2.02
CA ASN A 62 12.50 6.28 -0.63
C ASN A 62 11.64 7.16 0.33
N LEU A 63 10.63 7.84 -0.23
CA LEU A 63 9.77 8.78 0.48
C LEU A 63 9.10 8.11 1.70
N PHE A 64 8.63 6.88 1.51
CA PHE A 64 7.94 6.06 2.50
C PHE A 64 8.79 4.90 3.03
N GLY A 65 10.12 5.02 2.93
CA GLY A 65 11.08 4.00 3.40
C GLY A 65 11.13 3.75 4.91
N THR A 66 10.33 4.47 5.72
CA THR A 66 10.17 4.18 7.15
C THR A 66 8.70 4.25 7.58
N PRO A 67 8.26 3.42 8.54
CA PRO A 67 6.89 3.50 9.06
C PRO A 67 6.54 4.89 9.62
N LYS A 68 7.54 5.58 10.19
CA LYS A 68 7.41 6.97 10.66
C LYS A 68 7.03 7.92 9.53
N ARG A 69 7.70 7.86 8.38
CA ARG A 69 7.35 8.73 7.22
C ARG A 69 5.99 8.40 6.63
N VAL A 70 5.56 7.14 6.67
CA VAL A 70 4.19 6.76 6.30
C VAL A 70 3.17 7.42 7.24
N ALA A 71 3.35 7.29 8.56
CA ALA A 71 2.47 7.93 9.54
C ALA A 71 2.41 9.46 9.35
N LEU A 72 3.58 10.09 9.19
CA LEU A 72 3.66 11.52 8.87
C LEU A 72 2.88 11.85 7.60
N GLY A 73 3.02 11.07 6.52
CA GLY A 73 2.29 11.29 5.27
C GLY A 73 0.76 11.18 5.41
N MET A 74 0.27 10.40 6.38
CA MET A 74 -1.16 10.29 6.72
C MET A 74 -1.65 11.40 7.65
N GLY A 75 -0.77 12.32 8.07
CA GLY A 75 -1.08 13.44 8.96
C GLY A 75 -0.86 13.14 10.45
N GLU A 76 -0.41 11.93 10.77
CA GLU A 76 -0.25 11.41 12.14
C GLU A 76 1.20 11.51 12.64
N GLU A 77 1.39 11.46 13.96
CA GLU A 77 2.72 11.58 14.59
C GLU A 77 3.41 10.22 14.82
N SER A 78 2.64 9.13 14.80
CA SER A 78 3.15 7.78 15.05
C SER A 78 2.37 6.71 14.28
N VAL A 79 2.99 5.54 14.13
CA VAL A 79 2.38 4.37 13.49
C VAL A 79 1.17 3.87 14.29
N GLN A 80 1.21 3.95 15.62
CA GLN A 80 0.11 3.56 16.50
C GLN A 80 -1.12 4.46 16.29
N ALA A 81 -0.93 5.74 15.97
CA ALA A 81 -2.02 6.66 15.67
C ALA A 81 -2.79 6.27 14.39
N LEU A 82 -2.20 5.47 13.49
CA LEU A 82 -2.91 4.91 12.33
C LEU A 82 -4.07 3.99 12.72
N ARG A 83 -4.09 3.44 13.95
CA ARG A 83 -5.26 2.70 14.47
C ARG A 83 -6.49 3.60 14.60
N GLU A 84 -6.32 4.90 14.87
CA GLU A 84 -7.45 5.84 14.90
C GLU A 84 -8.04 6.04 13.51
N VAL A 85 -7.22 6.04 12.46
CA VAL A 85 -7.68 6.03 11.06
C VAL A 85 -8.47 4.76 10.77
N GLY A 86 -8.00 3.59 11.23
CA GLY A 86 -8.71 2.32 11.11
C GLY A 86 -10.08 2.33 11.79
N LYS A 87 -10.17 2.87 13.01
CA LYS A 87 -11.45 3.04 13.74
C LYS A 87 -12.41 3.95 13.00
N LEU A 88 -11.90 5.05 12.43
CA LEU A 88 -12.69 5.98 11.63
C LEU A 88 -13.24 5.30 10.37
N LEU A 89 -12.43 4.51 9.67
CA LEU A 89 -12.90 3.69 8.53
C LEU A 89 -13.96 2.67 8.95
N ALA A 90 -13.77 2.00 10.09
CA ALA A 90 -14.71 1.04 10.63
C ALA A 90 -16.08 1.68 10.95
N TYR A 91 -16.07 2.93 11.44
CA TYR A 91 -17.26 3.75 11.66
C TYR A 91 -17.92 4.19 10.35
N LEU A 92 -17.15 4.67 9.37
CA LEU A 92 -17.68 5.12 8.07
C LEU A 92 -18.33 3.98 7.28
N LYS A 93 -17.85 2.74 7.44
CA LYS A 93 -18.44 1.56 6.79
C LYS A 93 -19.85 1.25 7.32
N GLU A 94 -20.07 1.42 8.62
CA GLU A 94 -21.34 1.12 9.30
C GLU A 94 -21.60 2.14 10.42
N PRO A 95 -22.24 3.29 10.08
CA PRO A 95 -22.47 4.36 11.05
C PRO A 95 -23.58 4.01 12.05
N GLU A 96 -23.20 4.07 13.33
CA GLU A 96 -24.04 4.12 14.55
C GLU A 96 -25.11 5.23 14.57
N PRO A 97 -26.45 5.03 14.41
CA PRO A 97 -27.38 6.14 14.59
C PRO A 97 -27.27 6.69 16.02
N PRO A 98 -27.24 8.03 16.20
CA PRO A 98 -26.98 8.62 17.50
C PRO A 98 -28.09 8.27 18.49
N LYS A 99 -27.71 7.81 19.69
CA LYS A 99 -28.66 7.38 20.73
C LYS A 99 -29.29 8.54 21.51
N GLY A 100 -28.85 9.78 21.27
CA GLY A 100 -29.39 10.99 21.88
C GLY A 100 -28.56 12.25 21.57
N LEU A 101 -28.95 13.39 22.16
CA LEU A 101 -28.29 14.68 21.90
C LEU A 101 -26.82 14.70 22.34
N LYS A 102 -26.48 14.09 23.50
CA LYS A 102 -25.09 14.01 23.99
C LYS A 102 -24.18 13.24 23.03
N ASP A 103 -24.65 12.10 22.54
CA ASP A 103 -23.94 11.27 21.54
C ASP A 103 -23.78 12.01 20.19
N ALA A 104 -24.74 12.86 19.81
CA ALA A 104 -24.62 13.71 18.64
C ALA A 104 -23.54 14.80 18.80
N TRP A 105 -23.37 15.37 20.00
CA TRP A 105 -22.28 16.29 20.31
C TRP A 105 -20.91 15.59 20.29
N ASP A 106 -20.83 14.38 20.84
CA ASP A 106 -19.60 13.57 20.82
C ASP A 106 -19.21 13.15 19.38
N LYS A 107 -20.19 13.02 18.48
CA LYS A 107 -20.00 12.73 17.03
C LYS A 107 -19.75 13.97 16.16
N LEU A 108 -19.84 15.18 16.71
CA LEU A 108 -19.64 16.44 15.96
C LEU A 108 -18.25 16.57 15.31
N PRO A 109 -17.13 16.15 15.94
CA PRO A 109 -15.81 16.16 15.31
C PRO A 109 -15.75 15.25 14.07
N ILE A 110 -16.42 14.10 14.10
CA ILE A 110 -16.50 13.16 12.97
C ILE A 110 -17.30 13.79 11.83
N LEU A 111 -18.42 14.46 12.12
CA LEU A 111 -19.20 15.22 11.11
C LEU A 111 -18.34 16.30 10.43
N LYS A 112 -17.50 17.01 11.17
CA LYS A 112 -16.56 18.00 10.62
C LYS A 112 -15.50 17.33 9.71
N GLN A 113 -15.04 16.13 10.05
CA GLN A 113 -14.14 15.36 9.19
C GLN A 113 -14.85 14.90 7.90
N VAL A 114 -16.13 14.52 7.97
CA VAL A 114 -16.94 14.17 6.80
C VAL A 114 -17.07 15.34 5.82
N MET A 115 -17.15 16.58 6.31
CA MET A 115 -17.16 17.77 5.44
C MET A 115 -15.87 17.95 4.61
N ASN A 116 -14.74 17.40 5.06
CA ASN A 116 -13.47 17.48 4.35
C ASN A 116 -13.33 16.41 3.25
N MET A 117 -14.27 15.45 3.18
CA MET A 117 -14.23 14.36 2.21
C MET A 117 -14.56 14.84 0.80
N ALA A 118 -15.45 15.83 0.63
CA ALA A 118 -15.82 16.30 -0.70
C ALA A 118 -14.64 17.01 -1.38
N PRO A 119 -14.11 16.51 -2.52
CA PRO A 119 -13.03 17.18 -3.23
C PRO A 119 -13.44 18.56 -3.71
N LYS A 120 -12.47 19.46 -3.87
CA LYS A 120 -12.67 20.80 -4.41
C LYS A 120 -12.08 20.86 -5.80
N VAL A 121 -12.91 21.11 -6.81
CA VAL A 121 -12.42 21.30 -8.18
C VAL A 121 -12.00 22.76 -8.37
N VAL A 122 -10.77 22.97 -8.86
CA VAL A 122 -10.21 24.29 -9.18
C VAL A 122 -10.10 24.47 -10.70
N SER A 123 -10.10 25.73 -11.15
CA SER A 123 -10.02 26.07 -12.57
C SER A 123 -8.60 26.19 -13.12
N THR A 124 -7.62 26.42 -12.25
CA THR A 124 -6.19 26.55 -12.59
C THR A 124 -5.38 25.76 -11.58
N ALA A 125 -4.30 25.13 -12.04
CA ALA A 125 -3.50 24.23 -11.22
C ALA A 125 -2.01 24.31 -11.58
N PRO A 126 -1.10 24.25 -10.57
CA PRO A 126 0.33 24.17 -10.80
C PRO A 126 0.72 23.02 -11.75
N CYS A 127 0.05 21.88 -11.68
CA CYS A 127 0.37 20.73 -12.53
C CYS A 127 0.12 20.95 -14.04
N GLN A 128 -0.45 22.09 -14.43
CA GLN A 128 -0.76 22.45 -15.82
C GLN A 128 0.03 23.70 -16.30
N GLU A 129 1.08 24.10 -15.59
CA GLU A 129 1.90 25.27 -15.96
C GLU A 129 2.71 25.06 -17.25
N ILE A 130 3.16 23.82 -17.49
CA ILE A 130 3.86 23.40 -18.70
C ILE A 130 3.04 22.28 -19.34
N VAL A 131 2.86 22.35 -20.67
CA VAL A 131 2.11 21.37 -21.44
C VAL A 131 2.93 20.93 -22.64
N TRP A 132 3.19 19.63 -22.75
CA TRP A 132 3.72 18.99 -23.95
C TRP A 132 2.62 18.11 -24.55
N GLU A 133 2.39 18.23 -25.85
CA GLU A 133 1.28 17.56 -26.52
C GLU A 133 1.70 17.00 -27.88
N GLY A 134 1.12 15.87 -28.28
CA GLY A 134 1.42 15.21 -29.54
C GLY A 134 2.90 14.86 -29.64
N LYS A 135 3.58 15.39 -30.65
CA LYS A 135 5.01 15.10 -30.94
C LYS A 135 5.99 15.61 -29.87
N ASP A 136 5.57 16.54 -29.01
CA ASP A 136 6.44 17.10 -27.97
C ASP A 136 6.52 16.18 -26.74
N VAL A 137 5.60 15.22 -26.63
CA VAL A 137 5.59 14.16 -25.61
C VAL A 137 6.75 13.20 -25.88
N ASP A 138 7.70 13.20 -24.94
CA ASP A 138 8.85 12.32 -24.98
C ASP A 138 9.22 11.87 -23.55
N LEU A 139 8.94 10.61 -23.24
CA LEU A 139 9.24 9.97 -21.97
C LEU A 139 10.76 9.88 -21.69
N ALA A 140 11.62 9.96 -22.71
CA ALA A 140 13.07 9.97 -22.51
C ALA A 140 13.55 11.23 -21.78
N LYS A 141 12.72 12.29 -21.71
CA LYS A 141 13.00 13.49 -20.91
C LYS A 141 12.80 13.26 -19.41
N LEU A 142 12.03 12.25 -19.01
CA LEU A 142 11.80 11.91 -17.61
C LEU A 142 12.91 10.99 -17.10
N PRO A 143 13.41 11.19 -15.87
CA PRO A 143 14.45 10.34 -15.26
C PRO A 143 13.86 9.02 -14.73
N ILE A 144 13.23 8.25 -15.61
CA ILE A 144 12.58 6.97 -15.27
C ILE A 144 13.65 5.95 -14.92
N GLN A 145 13.53 5.31 -13.75
CA GLN A 145 14.53 4.36 -13.27
C GLN A 145 14.49 3.04 -14.05
N HIS A 146 15.66 2.43 -14.22
CA HIS A 146 15.82 1.02 -14.58
C HIS A 146 16.34 0.30 -13.33
N CYS A 147 15.51 -0.52 -12.70
CA CYS A 147 15.70 -0.87 -11.30
C CYS A 147 16.72 -2.00 -11.09
N TRP A 148 16.59 -3.08 -11.86
CA TRP A 148 17.42 -4.28 -11.73
C TRP A 148 18.10 -4.68 -13.04
N PRO A 149 19.25 -5.38 -12.99
CA PRO A 149 20.02 -5.69 -14.20
C PRO A 149 19.28 -6.49 -15.28
N GLY A 150 18.36 -7.37 -14.86
CA GLY A 150 17.52 -8.19 -15.73
C GLY A 150 16.18 -7.56 -16.11
N ASP A 151 15.89 -6.31 -15.71
CA ASP A 151 14.69 -5.62 -16.13
C ASP A 151 14.75 -5.30 -17.64
N ILE A 152 13.63 -5.43 -18.33
CA ILE A 152 13.61 -5.27 -19.79
C ILE A 152 13.76 -3.81 -20.25
N ALA A 153 13.29 -2.84 -19.44
CA ALA A 153 13.24 -1.42 -19.79
C ALA A 153 13.11 -0.55 -18.53
N PRO A 154 13.17 0.80 -18.65
CA PRO A 154 12.78 1.69 -17.56
C PRO A 154 11.30 1.52 -17.18
N LEU A 155 11.00 1.72 -15.90
CA LEU A 155 9.69 1.44 -15.31
C LEU A 155 9.18 2.63 -14.48
N ILE A 156 7.95 3.07 -14.76
CA ILE A 156 7.24 4.03 -13.91
C ILE A 156 6.62 3.27 -12.74
N THR A 157 6.99 3.63 -11.52
CA THR A 157 6.65 2.86 -10.30
C THR A 157 5.68 3.57 -9.35
N TRP A 158 5.67 4.90 -9.29
CA TRP A 158 4.76 5.71 -8.46
C TRP A 158 3.65 6.44 -9.26
N GLY A 159 3.20 5.84 -10.37
CA GLY A 159 2.10 6.36 -11.17
C GLY A 159 0.74 6.08 -10.54
N LEU A 160 0.07 7.11 -10.02
CA LEU A 160 -1.33 7.03 -9.59
C LEU A 160 -2.23 7.09 -10.83
N VAL A 161 -2.70 5.92 -11.26
CA VAL A 161 -3.56 5.76 -12.43
C VAL A 161 -4.99 6.08 -12.06
N VAL A 162 -5.54 7.08 -12.74
CA VAL A 162 -6.90 7.59 -12.57
C VAL A 162 -7.77 7.08 -13.72
N THR A 163 -8.85 6.41 -13.36
CA THR A 163 -9.84 5.87 -14.31
C THR A 163 -11.27 6.18 -13.86
N LYS A 164 -12.21 6.09 -14.79
CA LYS A 164 -13.64 6.20 -14.51
C LYS A 164 -14.43 5.23 -15.38
N GLY A 165 -15.09 4.26 -14.76
CA GLY A 165 -16.01 3.35 -15.45
C GLY A 165 -17.26 4.07 -15.99
N PRO A 166 -17.93 3.53 -17.02
CA PRO A 166 -19.06 4.18 -17.70
C PRO A 166 -20.33 4.30 -16.84
N HIS A 167 -20.46 3.47 -15.80
CA HIS A 167 -21.68 3.38 -14.99
C HIS A 167 -21.59 4.12 -13.65
N LYS A 168 -20.38 4.57 -13.25
CA LYS A 168 -20.12 5.08 -11.91
C LYS A 168 -19.66 6.54 -11.99
N ASN A 169 -20.15 7.35 -11.05
CA ASN A 169 -19.69 8.73 -10.93
C ASN A 169 -18.29 8.83 -10.29
N ARG A 170 -17.89 7.82 -9.51
CA ARG A 170 -16.60 7.77 -8.82
C ARG A 170 -15.45 7.57 -9.80
N GLN A 171 -14.30 8.16 -9.49
CA GLN A 171 -13.02 7.81 -10.11
C GLN A 171 -12.27 6.85 -9.21
N ASN A 172 -11.58 5.88 -9.81
CA ASN A 172 -10.66 4.99 -9.11
C ASN A 172 -9.24 5.56 -9.17
N LEU A 173 -8.48 5.40 -8.09
CA LEU A 173 -7.03 5.58 -8.07
C LEU A 173 -6.36 4.25 -7.79
N GLY A 174 -5.35 3.90 -8.58
CA GLY A 174 -4.55 2.70 -8.34
C GLY A 174 -3.11 2.89 -8.79
N ILE A 175 -2.21 2.12 -8.19
CA ILE A 175 -0.80 2.12 -8.57
C ILE A 175 -0.55 0.88 -9.41
N TYR A 176 -0.22 1.10 -10.67
CA TYR A 176 0.10 0.05 -11.63
C TYR A 176 1.45 0.41 -12.23
N ARG A 177 2.41 -0.52 -12.19
CA ARG A 177 3.73 -0.29 -12.80
C ARG A 177 3.58 -0.15 -14.32
N GLN A 178 4.39 0.70 -14.93
CA GLN A 178 4.26 1.00 -16.36
C GLN A 178 5.60 0.90 -17.07
N GLN A 179 5.75 -0.14 -17.89
CA GLN A 179 6.94 -0.36 -18.72
C GLN A 179 6.95 0.64 -19.86
N VAL A 180 8.08 1.34 -20.04
CA VAL A 180 8.26 2.25 -21.17
C VAL A 180 8.49 1.45 -22.46
N LEU A 181 7.71 1.76 -23.50
CA LEU A 181 7.83 1.14 -24.83
C LEU A 181 8.43 2.08 -25.89
N GLY A 182 8.39 3.38 -25.64
CA GLY A 182 8.82 4.40 -26.59
C GLY A 182 8.57 5.81 -26.05
N PRO A 183 8.59 6.84 -26.92
CA PRO A 183 8.51 8.23 -26.49
C PRO A 183 7.16 8.59 -25.84
N ASN A 184 6.07 7.89 -26.18
CA ASN A 184 4.73 8.22 -25.69
C ASN A 184 3.87 6.99 -25.36
N LYS A 185 4.48 5.81 -25.19
CA LYS A 185 3.74 4.58 -24.91
C LYS A 185 4.32 3.86 -23.71
N VAL A 186 3.42 3.42 -22.83
CA VAL A 186 3.74 2.56 -21.70
C VAL A 186 2.76 1.41 -21.60
N ILE A 187 3.16 0.30 -20.99
CA ILE A 187 2.26 -0.80 -20.67
C ILE A 187 1.49 -0.50 -19.38
N MET A 188 0.18 -0.74 -19.36
CA MET A 188 -0.66 -0.62 -18.16
C MET A 188 -0.79 -1.97 -17.43
N ARG A 189 0.13 -2.26 -16.50
CA ARG A 189 0.18 -3.56 -15.80
C ARG A 189 -0.75 -3.60 -14.58
N TRP A 190 -2.05 -3.80 -14.82
CA TRP A 190 -3.07 -4.00 -13.78
C TRP A 190 -3.53 -5.46 -13.68
N LEU A 191 -3.83 -5.94 -12.47
CA LEU A 191 -4.46 -7.26 -12.31
C LEU A 191 -5.97 -7.16 -12.59
N ALA A 192 -6.56 -8.21 -13.16
CA ALA A 192 -7.93 -8.21 -13.69
C ALA A 192 -9.03 -7.79 -12.69
N HIS A 193 -8.79 -7.94 -11.38
CA HIS A 193 -9.74 -7.60 -10.30
C HIS A 193 -9.53 -6.19 -9.72
N ARG A 194 -8.55 -5.42 -10.22
CA ARG A 194 -8.28 -4.04 -9.75
C ARG A 194 -9.24 -3.05 -10.40
N GLY A 195 -9.51 -1.94 -9.72
CA GLY A 195 -10.55 -0.99 -10.13
C GLY A 195 -10.36 -0.45 -11.55
N GLY A 196 -9.12 -0.10 -11.93
CA GLY A 196 -8.82 0.37 -13.30
C GLY A 196 -9.09 -0.67 -14.38
N ALA A 197 -8.75 -1.95 -14.12
CA ALA A 197 -9.01 -3.05 -15.06
C ALA A 197 -10.51 -3.33 -15.19
N LEU A 198 -11.27 -3.21 -14.09
CA LEU A 198 -12.73 -3.33 -14.10
C LEU A 198 -13.36 -2.17 -14.88
N ASP A 199 -12.94 -0.93 -14.65
CA ASP A 199 -13.42 0.24 -15.38
C ASP A 199 -13.15 0.10 -16.89
N PHE A 200 -11.95 -0.35 -17.27
CA PHE A 200 -11.60 -0.61 -18.67
C PHE A 200 -12.48 -1.69 -19.30
N ARG A 201 -12.67 -2.82 -18.61
CA ARG A 201 -13.55 -3.89 -19.09
C ARG A 201 -15.00 -3.43 -19.24
N GLU A 202 -15.53 -2.71 -18.25
CA GLU A 202 -16.86 -2.11 -18.30
C GLU A 202 -16.98 -1.13 -19.49
N HIS A 203 -15.96 -0.31 -19.72
CA HIS A 203 -15.90 0.61 -20.87
C HIS A 203 -15.87 -0.13 -22.21
N GLN A 204 -15.09 -1.20 -22.36
CA GLN A 204 -15.05 -1.99 -23.59
C GLN A 204 -16.42 -2.60 -23.93
N LEU A 205 -17.17 -3.04 -22.92
CA LEU A 205 -18.52 -3.60 -23.10
C LEU A 205 -19.56 -2.51 -23.43
N ALA A 206 -19.49 -1.36 -22.75
CA ALA A 206 -20.46 -0.28 -22.92
C ALA A 206 -20.19 0.58 -24.17
N ASN A 207 -18.92 0.73 -24.57
CA ASN A 207 -18.47 1.58 -25.67
C ASN A 207 -17.52 0.81 -26.63
N PRO A 208 -17.98 -0.25 -27.33
CA PRO A 208 -17.12 -1.05 -28.18
C PRO A 208 -16.39 -0.20 -29.23
N GLY A 209 -15.08 -0.43 -29.38
CA GLY A 209 -14.24 0.28 -30.35
C GLY A 209 -13.86 1.71 -29.97
N GLN A 210 -14.31 2.24 -28.82
CA GLN A 210 -13.90 3.56 -28.35
C GLN A 210 -12.66 3.49 -27.43
N PRO A 211 -11.66 4.36 -27.61
CA PRO A 211 -10.53 4.46 -26.68
C PRO A 211 -10.99 4.75 -25.25
N PHE A 212 -10.25 4.21 -24.27
CA PHE A 212 -10.54 4.40 -22.85
C PHE A 212 -9.65 5.50 -22.26
N PRO A 213 -10.21 6.62 -21.76
CA PRO A 213 -9.43 7.71 -21.18
C PRO A 213 -8.72 7.29 -19.89
N VAL A 214 -7.44 7.63 -19.79
CA VAL A 214 -6.61 7.37 -18.61
C VAL A 214 -5.75 8.59 -18.29
N ALA A 215 -5.55 8.87 -17.01
CA ALA A 215 -4.54 9.80 -16.55
C ALA A 215 -3.62 9.13 -15.52
N VAL A 216 -2.34 9.50 -15.48
CA VAL A 216 -1.36 9.02 -14.51
C VAL A 216 -0.75 10.21 -13.81
N VAL A 217 -0.82 10.22 -12.49
CA VAL A 217 -0.31 11.29 -11.64
C VAL A 217 1.00 10.86 -11.01
N LEU A 218 2.05 11.66 -11.17
CA LEU A 218 3.38 11.44 -10.60
C LEU A 218 3.70 12.58 -9.63
N GLY A 219 4.00 12.21 -8.38
CA GLY A 219 4.33 13.15 -7.31
C GLY A 219 3.18 14.08 -6.94
N CYS A 220 2.32 13.67 -6.02
CA CYS A 220 1.28 14.53 -5.45
C CYS A 220 1.35 14.54 -3.92
N ASP A 221 0.39 15.17 -3.25
CA ASP A 221 0.40 15.22 -1.79
C ASP A 221 0.38 13.80 -1.16
N PRO A 222 1.07 13.59 -0.03
CA PRO A 222 1.26 12.26 0.53
C PRO A 222 -0.06 11.59 0.93
N ALA A 223 -1.07 12.37 1.33
CA ALA A 223 -2.38 11.82 1.70
C ALA A 223 -3.11 11.21 0.49
N THR A 224 -2.99 11.81 -0.72
CA THR A 224 -3.53 11.20 -1.95
C THR A 224 -2.74 9.97 -2.36
N ILE A 225 -1.42 9.99 -2.25
CA ILE A 225 -0.59 8.80 -2.52
C ILE A 225 -1.00 7.64 -1.61
N LEU A 226 -1.03 7.86 -0.30
CA LEU A 226 -1.37 6.85 0.68
C LEU A 226 -2.84 6.45 0.62
N GLY A 227 -3.73 7.38 0.24
CA GLY A 227 -5.13 7.09 -0.01
C GLY A 227 -5.36 6.13 -1.18
N ALA A 228 -4.51 6.18 -2.21
CA ALA A 228 -4.55 5.25 -3.34
C ALA A 228 -4.01 3.85 -3.00
N VAL A 229 -3.14 3.73 -1.98
CA VAL A 229 -2.64 2.43 -1.48
C VAL A 229 -3.59 1.83 -0.44
N THR A 230 -4.28 2.68 0.32
CA THR A 230 -5.18 2.25 1.37
C THR A 230 -6.46 1.66 0.75
N PRO A 231 -6.90 0.47 1.17
CA PRO A 231 -8.11 -0.12 0.66
C PRO A 231 -9.34 0.58 1.24
N VAL A 232 -9.86 1.52 0.47
CA VAL A 232 -11.10 2.22 0.82
C VAL A 232 -12.32 1.38 0.44
N PRO A 233 -13.44 1.48 1.18
CA PRO A 233 -14.70 0.86 0.76
C PRO A 233 -15.12 1.33 -0.62
N ASP A 234 -15.78 0.47 -1.40
CA ASP A 234 -16.29 0.82 -2.74
C ASP A 234 -17.27 2.03 -2.73
N SER A 235 -17.90 2.33 -1.60
CA SER A 235 -18.76 3.51 -1.46
C SER A 235 -18.00 4.84 -1.38
N LEU A 236 -16.67 4.80 -1.23
CA LEU A 236 -15.82 5.96 -0.98
C LEU A 236 -14.72 6.06 -2.05
N SER A 237 -14.50 7.25 -2.62
CA SER A 237 -13.34 7.45 -3.51
C SER A 237 -12.05 7.66 -2.72
N GLU A 238 -10.93 7.28 -3.30
CA GLU A 238 -9.60 7.46 -2.70
C GLU A 238 -9.30 8.95 -2.45
N TYR A 239 -9.82 9.87 -3.27
CA TYR A 239 -9.71 11.31 -3.02
C TYR A 239 -10.48 11.78 -1.79
N GLN A 240 -11.65 11.19 -1.54
CA GLN A 240 -12.44 11.51 -0.36
C GLN A 240 -11.73 11.04 0.90
N PHE A 241 -11.12 9.85 0.83
CA PHE A 241 -10.31 9.32 1.91
C PHE A 241 -9.03 10.13 2.12
N ALA A 242 -8.35 10.55 1.06
CA ALA A 242 -7.19 11.44 1.16
C ALA A 242 -7.54 12.76 1.87
N GLY A 243 -8.73 13.32 1.61
CA GLY A 243 -9.21 14.53 2.29
C GLY A 243 -9.46 14.32 3.79
N LEU A 244 -9.85 13.11 4.18
CA LEU A 244 -9.99 12.68 5.57
C LEU A 244 -8.63 12.67 6.29
N LEU A 245 -7.64 11.98 5.71
CA LEU A 245 -6.27 11.87 6.23
C LEU A 245 -5.62 13.25 6.37
N ARG A 246 -5.75 14.08 5.35
CA ARG A 246 -5.20 15.45 5.32
C ARG A 246 -5.92 16.40 6.27
N GLY A 247 -7.15 16.09 6.67
CA GLY A 247 -8.03 16.97 7.41
C GLY A 247 -8.42 18.24 6.62
N GLY A 248 -8.52 18.14 5.29
CA GLY A 248 -8.85 19.22 4.37
C GLY A 248 -9.14 18.67 2.97
N LYS A 249 -9.98 19.36 2.20
CA LYS A 249 -10.44 18.89 0.88
C LYS A 249 -9.27 18.71 -0.09
N THR A 250 -9.25 17.58 -0.79
CA THR A 250 -8.35 17.35 -1.92
C THR A 250 -8.70 18.33 -3.05
N GLU A 251 -7.73 19.15 -3.47
CA GLU A 251 -7.90 20.05 -4.61
C GLU A 251 -7.60 19.31 -5.91
N LEU A 252 -8.59 19.26 -6.80
CA LEU A 252 -8.54 18.57 -8.07
C LEU A 252 -8.65 19.56 -9.23
N VAL A 253 -8.01 19.26 -10.34
CA VAL A 253 -8.18 19.96 -11.61
C VAL A 253 -8.65 18.97 -12.68
N LYS A 254 -9.45 19.45 -13.62
CA LYS A 254 -9.85 18.64 -14.78
C LYS A 254 -8.64 18.45 -15.70
N CYS A 255 -8.42 17.23 -16.17
CA CYS A 255 -7.47 16.94 -17.25
C CYS A 255 -7.82 17.77 -18.50
N ILE A 256 -6.82 18.08 -19.31
CA ILE A 256 -7.02 18.86 -20.54
C ILE A 256 -7.73 18.02 -21.59
N GLY A 257 -7.32 16.76 -21.76
CA GLY A 257 -7.80 15.86 -22.82
C GLY A 257 -9.01 15.01 -22.46
N SER A 258 -9.47 15.03 -21.21
CA SER A 258 -10.57 14.16 -20.77
C SER A 258 -11.43 14.78 -19.66
N ALA A 259 -12.49 14.07 -19.27
CA ALA A 259 -13.31 14.46 -18.13
C ALA A 259 -12.74 14.04 -16.77
N LEU A 260 -11.60 13.35 -16.74
CA LEU A 260 -10.95 12.90 -15.52
C LEU A 260 -10.44 14.10 -14.70
N GLN A 261 -10.38 13.91 -13.38
CA GLN A 261 -9.85 14.87 -12.42
C GLN A 261 -8.62 14.33 -11.72
N VAL A 262 -7.57 15.15 -11.62
CA VAL A 262 -6.26 14.82 -11.02
C VAL A 262 -5.92 15.82 -9.91
N PRO A 263 -5.04 15.48 -8.94
CA PRO A 263 -4.62 16.43 -7.91
C PRO A 263 -3.98 17.68 -8.54
N ALA A 264 -4.48 18.86 -8.19
CA ALA A 264 -3.99 20.12 -8.75
C ALA A 264 -2.50 20.39 -8.42
N SER A 265 -2.02 19.82 -7.32
CA SER A 265 -0.65 19.96 -6.83
C SER A 265 0.32 18.89 -7.34
N ALA A 266 -0.11 18.03 -8.27
CA ALA A 266 0.76 17.04 -8.88
C ALA A 266 2.00 17.68 -9.53
N GLU A 267 3.14 17.01 -9.48
CA GLU A 267 4.37 17.44 -10.16
C GLU A 267 4.26 17.22 -11.66
N ILE A 268 3.78 16.04 -12.07
CA ILE A 268 3.62 15.65 -13.48
C ILE A 268 2.32 14.84 -13.64
N VAL A 269 1.60 15.06 -14.74
CA VAL A 269 0.43 14.28 -15.14
C VAL A 269 0.59 13.83 -16.59
N LEU A 270 0.45 12.52 -16.82
CA LEU A 270 0.40 11.90 -18.15
C LEU A 270 -1.07 11.68 -18.51
N GLU A 271 -1.54 12.24 -19.61
CA GLU A 271 -2.91 12.09 -20.09
C GLU A 271 -2.93 11.38 -21.45
N GLY A 272 -3.92 10.53 -21.67
CA GLY A 272 -4.15 9.92 -22.97
C GLY A 272 -5.19 8.81 -22.91
N VAL A 273 -4.97 7.75 -23.70
CA VAL A 273 -5.96 6.68 -23.88
C VAL A 273 -5.33 5.30 -23.98
N ILE A 274 -6.12 4.28 -23.66
CA ILE A 274 -5.86 2.90 -24.06
C ILE A 274 -6.72 2.61 -25.30
N HIS A 275 -6.09 2.23 -26.41
CA HIS A 275 -6.80 1.87 -27.63
C HIS A 275 -7.38 0.44 -27.53
N PRO A 276 -8.57 0.19 -28.11
CA PRO A 276 -9.15 -1.14 -28.10
C PRO A 276 -8.24 -2.17 -28.78
N GLY A 277 -7.94 -3.26 -28.08
CA GLY A 277 -7.15 -4.37 -28.60
C GLY A 277 -5.64 -4.12 -28.67
N GLU A 278 -5.15 -2.94 -28.31
CA GLU A 278 -3.71 -2.67 -28.26
C GLU A 278 -3.10 -3.24 -26.98
N MET A 279 -2.30 -4.29 -27.15
CA MET A 279 -1.62 -5.01 -26.07
C MET A 279 -0.12 -5.10 -26.37
N ALA A 280 0.70 -5.23 -25.33
CA ALA A 280 2.12 -5.50 -25.46
C ALA A 280 2.61 -6.43 -24.35
N LEU A 281 3.68 -7.16 -24.65
CA LEU A 281 4.34 -8.07 -23.72
C LEU A 281 5.13 -7.28 -22.66
N GLU A 282 4.77 -7.46 -21.40
CA GLU A 282 5.42 -6.84 -20.25
C GLU A 282 6.50 -7.73 -19.64
N GLY A 283 7.59 -7.12 -19.18
CA GLY A 283 8.66 -7.79 -18.45
C GLY A 283 9.74 -8.48 -19.31
N PRO A 284 10.67 -9.22 -18.67
CA PRO A 284 10.69 -9.49 -17.23
C PRO A 284 11.02 -8.25 -16.38
N TYR A 285 10.59 -8.28 -15.12
CA TYR A 285 10.92 -7.30 -14.09
C TYR A 285 11.09 -7.99 -12.74
N GLY A 286 12.04 -7.51 -11.94
CA GLY A 286 12.08 -7.82 -10.51
C GLY A 286 10.84 -7.29 -9.78
N ASP A 287 10.33 -8.03 -8.79
CA ASP A 287 9.20 -7.58 -7.97
C ASP A 287 9.41 -7.80 -6.46
N HIS A 288 8.38 -7.48 -5.67
CA HIS A 288 8.35 -7.59 -4.20
C HIS A 288 8.55 -9.02 -3.66
N THR A 289 8.59 -10.04 -4.53
CA THR A 289 8.94 -11.41 -4.15
C THR A 289 10.46 -11.62 -4.11
N GLY A 290 11.23 -10.70 -4.71
CA GLY A 290 12.67 -10.85 -4.91
C GLY A 290 13.07 -11.70 -6.12
N TYR A 291 12.13 -11.97 -7.03
CA TYR A 291 12.34 -12.74 -8.26
C TYR A 291 11.94 -11.92 -9.50
N TYR A 292 12.40 -12.36 -10.68
CA TYR A 292 11.91 -11.85 -11.95
C TYR A 292 10.60 -12.54 -12.32
N ASN A 293 9.59 -11.75 -12.69
CA ASN A 293 8.28 -12.29 -13.04
C ASN A 293 8.25 -12.77 -14.48
N GLU A 294 7.37 -13.75 -14.72
CA GLU A 294 6.98 -14.19 -16.05
C GLU A 294 6.40 -13.04 -16.89
N GLN A 295 6.63 -13.13 -18.20
CA GLN A 295 6.12 -12.16 -19.16
C GLN A 295 4.63 -12.41 -19.45
N ALA A 296 3.85 -11.35 -19.60
CA ALA A 296 2.44 -11.45 -19.97
C ALA A 296 1.97 -10.22 -20.75
N GLU A 297 0.92 -10.38 -21.54
CA GLU A 297 0.35 -9.28 -22.33
C GLU A 297 -0.56 -8.39 -21.49
N PHE A 298 -0.37 -7.08 -21.60
CA PHE A 298 -1.19 -6.07 -20.94
C PHE A 298 -1.54 -4.92 -21.90
N PRO A 299 -2.60 -4.13 -21.62
CA PRO A 299 -2.99 -3.01 -22.47
C PRO A 299 -1.91 -1.95 -22.58
N VAL A 300 -1.81 -1.30 -23.73
CA VAL A 300 -0.89 -0.18 -23.96
C VAL A 300 -1.60 1.14 -23.69
N PHE A 301 -1.02 1.97 -22.83
CA PHE A 301 -1.41 3.34 -22.60
C PHE A 301 -0.61 4.26 -23.53
N THR A 302 -1.32 4.91 -24.45
CA THR A 302 -0.77 5.95 -25.32
C THR A 302 -0.95 7.30 -24.65
N ILE A 303 0.16 7.97 -24.38
CA ILE A 303 0.23 9.30 -23.78
C ILE A 303 0.11 10.32 -24.91
N GLU A 304 -0.93 11.13 -24.86
CA GLU A 304 -1.20 12.19 -25.84
C GLU A 304 -0.71 13.55 -25.33
N ARG A 305 -0.64 13.71 -24.00
CA ARG A 305 -0.23 14.95 -23.35
C ARG A 305 0.49 14.67 -22.04
N MET A 306 1.51 15.47 -21.76
CA MET A 306 2.20 15.54 -20.48
C MET A 306 2.08 16.96 -19.94
N THR A 307 1.51 17.10 -18.75
CA THR A 307 1.42 18.39 -18.05
C THR A 307 2.28 18.35 -16.79
N MET A 308 2.89 19.47 -16.41
CA MET A 308 3.76 19.51 -15.23
C MET A 308 3.85 20.90 -14.61
N ARG A 309 4.30 20.95 -13.36
CA ARG A 309 4.72 22.19 -12.68
C ARG A 309 5.98 22.75 -13.31
N ARG A 310 6.28 24.03 -13.04
CA ARG A 310 7.65 24.55 -13.16
C ARG A 310 8.57 23.86 -12.16
N ASP A 311 9.78 23.55 -12.63
CA ASP A 311 10.81 22.83 -11.87
C ASP A 311 10.26 21.54 -11.24
N PRO A 312 9.72 20.61 -12.04
CA PRO A 312 9.01 19.44 -11.54
C PRO A 312 9.96 18.46 -10.85
N ILE A 313 9.42 17.68 -9.92
CA ILE A 313 10.14 16.59 -9.24
C ILE A 313 9.55 15.25 -9.71
N TYR A 314 10.40 14.34 -10.18
CA TYR A 314 9.97 12.99 -10.56
C TYR A 314 9.94 12.10 -9.31
N HIS A 315 8.74 11.69 -8.88
CA HIS A 315 8.59 10.75 -7.77
C HIS A 315 8.68 9.30 -8.26
N SER A 316 9.61 8.52 -7.70
CA SER A 316 9.89 7.16 -8.13
C SER A 316 10.28 6.26 -6.96
N THR A 317 10.23 4.95 -7.21
CA THR A 317 10.65 3.90 -6.28
C THR A 317 11.07 2.66 -7.06
N TYR A 318 11.41 1.61 -6.33
CA TYR A 318 11.71 0.29 -6.85
C TYR A 318 11.00 -0.77 -5.98
N THR A 319 10.87 -1.98 -6.51
CA THR A 319 10.41 -3.15 -5.75
C THR A 319 11.47 -4.24 -5.85
N GLY A 320 11.59 -5.09 -4.84
CA GLY A 320 12.62 -6.12 -4.84
C GLY A 320 12.46 -7.10 -3.69
N LYS A 321 13.54 -7.81 -3.34
CA LYS A 321 13.50 -8.70 -2.18
C LYS A 321 13.29 -7.87 -0.90
N PRO A 322 12.22 -8.13 -0.11
CA PRO A 322 11.89 -7.32 1.04
C PRO A 322 13.00 -7.35 2.10
N PRO A 323 13.13 -6.29 2.93
CA PRO A 323 12.27 -5.11 2.95
C PRO A 323 12.52 -4.18 1.74
N ASP A 324 11.44 -3.69 1.16
CA ASP A 324 11.39 -2.65 0.15
C ASP A 324 10.36 -1.57 0.57
N GLU A 325 10.25 -0.46 -0.17
CA GLU A 325 9.36 0.64 0.21
C GLU A 325 7.87 0.21 0.29
N PRO A 326 7.33 -0.58 -0.67
CA PRO A 326 6.01 -1.15 -0.55
C PRO A 326 5.81 -2.04 0.69
N ALA A 327 6.82 -2.80 1.10
CA ALA A 327 6.73 -3.60 2.32
C ALA A 327 6.61 -2.73 3.58
N VAL A 328 7.36 -1.63 3.64
CA VAL A 328 7.25 -0.65 4.74
C VAL A 328 5.86 0.00 4.77
N LEU A 329 5.31 0.37 3.61
CA LEU A 329 3.93 0.84 3.49
C LEU A 329 2.94 -0.21 4.01
N GLY A 330 3.11 -1.48 3.63
CA GLY A 330 2.29 -2.59 4.11
C GLY A 330 2.30 -2.72 5.65
N VAL A 331 3.47 -2.60 6.28
CA VAL A 331 3.60 -2.63 7.74
C VAL A 331 2.84 -1.50 8.41
N ALA A 332 2.96 -0.27 7.90
CA ALA A 332 2.24 0.87 8.46
C ALA A 332 0.72 0.75 8.24
N LEU A 333 0.29 0.31 7.06
CA LEU A 333 -1.12 0.14 6.73
C LEU A 333 -1.78 -1.03 7.48
N ASN A 334 -1.01 -2.03 7.95
CA ASN A 334 -1.54 -3.07 8.84
C ASN A 334 -2.21 -2.50 10.08
N GLU A 335 -1.68 -1.42 10.66
CA GLU A 335 -2.29 -0.78 11.83
C GLU A 335 -3.68 -0.20 11.53
N VAL A 336 -3.96 0.15 10.28
CA VAL A 336 -5.29 0.60 9.84
C VAL A 336 -6.26 -0.59 9.77
N PHE A 337 -5.77 -1.78 9.46
CA PHE A 337 -6.59 -3.00 9.33
C PHE A 337 -6.92 -3.66 10.66
N VAL A 338 -6.05 -3.55 11.66
CA VAL A 338 -6.29 -4.17 12.98
C VAL A 338 -7.67 -3.78 13.57
N PRO A 339 -8.05 -2.49 13.66
CA PRO A 339 -9.37 -2.11 14.17
C PRO A 339 -10.54 -2.60 13.31
N LEU A 340 -10.35 -2.67 11.98
CA LEU A 340 -11.37 -3.18 11.06
C LEU A 340 -11.64 -4.67 11.29
N LEU A 341 -10.57 -5.44 11.50
CA LEU A 341 -10.66 -6.86 11.85
C LEU A 341 -11.26 -7.04 13.25
N GLN A 342 -10.83 -6.25 14.24
CA GLN A 342 -11.34 -6.31 15.61
C GLN A 342 -12.82 -6.00 15.72
N LYS A 343 -13.35 -5.08 14.89
CA LYS A 343 -14.79 -4.82 14.84
C LYS A 343 -15.58 -6.07 14.44
N GLN A 344 -15.05 -6.88 13.51
CA GLN A 344 -15.70 -8.11 13.04
C GLN A 344 -15.40 -9.33 13.92
N TYR A 345 -14.20 -9.40 14.48
CA TYR A 345 -13.67 -10.49 15.29
C TYR A 345 -13.05 -9.90 16.57
N PRO A 346 -13.87 -9.56 17.59
CA PRO A 346 -13.41 -8.92 18.83
C PRO A 346 -12.36 -9.72 19.61
N GLU A 347 -12.26 -11.02 19.34
CA GLU A 347 -11.25 -11.92 19.89
C GLU A 347 -9.84 -11.68 19.34
N ILE A 348 -9.67 -10.98 18.20
CA ILE A 348 -8.35 -10.64 17.66
C ILE A 348 -7.70 -9.57 18.53
N VAL A 349 -6.54 -9.88 19.10
CA VAL A 349 -5.73 -8.94 19.89
C VAL A 349 -4.82 -8.12 18.98
N ASP A 350 -4.12 -8.78 18.07
CA ASP A 350 -3.29 -8.12 17.06
C ASP A 350 -3.24 -8.95 15.77
N PHE A 351 -2.92 -8.27 14.66
CA PHE A 351 -2.80 -8.87 13.33
C PHE A 351 -1.59 -8.28 12.62
N TYR A 352 -0.72 -9.14 12.10
CA TYR A 352 0.54 -8.71 11.50
C TYR A 352 0.83 -9.47 10.20
N LEU A 353 1.21 -8.71 9.17
CA LEU A 353 1.77 -9.24 7.92
C LEU A 353 3.28 -8.91 7.89
N PRO A 354 4.16 -9.90 8.11
CA PRO A 354 5.60 -9.64 8.12
C PRO A 354 6.14 -9.26 6.74
N PRO A 355 7.04 -8.26 6.61
CA PRO A 355 7.68 -7.87 5.35
C PRO A 355 8.31 -9.04 4.58
N GLU A 356 9.03 -9.90 5.28
CA GLU A 356 9.67 -11.11 4.79
C GLU A 356 8.67 -12.13 4.22
N GLY A 357 7.39 -12.03 4.60
CA GLY A 357 6.26 -12.71 3.98
C GLY A 357 5.76 -12.03 2.70
N CYS A 358 6.61 -11.24 2.03
CA CYS A 358 6.26 -10.44 0.85
C CYS A 358 5.04 -9.56 1.10
N SER A 359 4.95 -8.96 2.30
CA SER A 359 3.91 -8.01 2.75
C SER A 359 2.48 -8.55 2.90
N TYR A 360 2.11 -9.65 2.24
CA TYR A 360 0.75 -10.20 2.31
C TYR A 360 0.67 -11.73 2.24
N ARG A 361 1.74 -12.46 1.90
CA ARG A 361 1.66 -13.92 1.70
C ARG A 361 1.55 -14.69 3.01
N MET A 362 1.96 -14.08 4.13
CA MET A 362 1.84 -14.66 5.47
C MET A 362 1.20 -13.67 6.44
N ALA A 363 0.29 -14.17 7.28
CA ALA A 363 -0.28 -13.46 8.41
C ALA A 363 -0.03 -14.20 9.71
N ILE A 364 0.19 -13.44 10.77
CA ILE A 364 0.25 -13.92 12.15
C ILE A 364 -0.86 -13.21 12.92
N VAL A 365 -1.70 -13.97 13.61
CA VAL A 365 -2.90 -13.47 14.27
C VAL A 365 -2.89 -13.91 15.72
N SER A 366 -2.90 -12.94 16.64
CA SER A 366 -3.02 -13.21 18.06
C SER A 366 -4.48 -13.10 18.49
N ILE A 367 -4.98 -14.09 19.24
CA ILE A 367 -6.38 -14.13 19.67
C ILE A 367 -6.55 -14.46 21.15
N LYS A 368 -7.62 -13.96 21.74
CA LYS A 368 -8.17 -14.46 23.00
C LYS A 368 -9.06 -15.66 22.71
N LYS A 369 -8.50 -16.87 22.77
CA LYS A 369 -9.24 -18.11 22.53
C LYS A 369 -10.37 -18.28 23.55
N GLN A 370 -11.57 -18.62 23.08
CA GLN A 370 -12.78 -18.74 23.92
C GLN A 370 -13.39 -20.14 23.88
N TYR A 371 -13.04 -20.98 22.91
CA TYR A 371 -13.57 -22.33 22.76
C TYR A 371 -12.66 -23.21 21.87
N PRO A 372 -12.78 -24.55 21.97
CA PRO A 372 -12.16 -25.49 21.03
C PRO A 372 -12.47 -25.17 19.57
N GLY A 373 -11.46 -25.16 18.70
CA GLY A 373 -11.59 -24.89 17.26
C GLY A 373 -11.66 -23.40 16.88
N HIS A 374 -11.53 -22.47 17.83
CA HIS A 374 -11.66 -21.03 17.58
C HIS A 374 -10.70 -20.51 16.50
N ALA A 375 -9.47 -21.02 16.47
CA ALA A 375 -8.46 -20.62 15.48
C ALA A 375 -8.92 -20.85 14.03
N LYS A 376 -9.67 -21.92 13.76
CA LYS A 376 -10.20 -22.19 12.40
C LYS A 376 -11.16 -21.12 11.93
N ARG A 377 -12.05 -20.63 12.82
CA ARG A 377 -12.97 -19.52 12.50
C ARG A 377 -12.18 -18.29 12.07
N ILE A 378 -11.08 -17.99 12.74
CA ILE A 378 -10.21 -16.86 12.43
C ILE A 378 -9.51 -17.04 11.09
N MET A 379 -8.94 -18.22 10.82
CA MET A 379 -8.31 -18.53 9.53
C MET A 379 -9.26 -18.30 8.35
N PHE A 380 -10.48 -18.87 8.41
CA PHE A 380 -11.48 -18.67 7.36
C PHE A 380 -11.99 -17.23 7.30
N GLY A 381 -12.08 -16.54 8.45
CA GLY A 381 -12.43 -15.13 8.51
C GLY A 381 -11.44 -14.25 7.76
N ILE A 382 -10.14 -14.39 8.04
CA ILE A 382 -9.09 -13.63 7.35
C ILE A 382 -9.08 -13.90 5.84
N TRP A 383 -9.23 -15.16 5.41
CA TRP A 383 -9.26 -15.49 3.98
C TRP A 383 -10.50 -15.00 3.23
N SER A 384 -11.56 -14.57 3.92
CA SER A 384 -12.85 -14.22 3.29
C SER A 384 -13.31 -12.78 3.52
N PHE A 385 -12.97 -12.15 4.65
CA PHE A 385 -13.59 -10.89 5.07
C PHE A 385 -13.08 -9.67 4.28
N LEU A 386 -11.76 -9.50 4.15
CA LEU A 386 -11.15 -8.38 3.42
C LEU A 386 -10.45 -8.88 2.16
N ARG A 387 -10.71 -8.23 1.02
CA ARG A 387 -10.12 -8.59 -0.28
C ARG A 387 -8.60 -8.59 -0.27
N GLN A 388 -8.00 -7.76 0.59
CA GLN A 388 -6.55 -7.59 0.71
C GLN A 388 -5.85 -8.83 1.25
N PHE A 389 -6.55 -9.68 2.02
CA PHE A 389 -5.98 -10.89 2.64
C PHE A 389 -6.39 -12.17 1.90
N MET A 390 -7.16 -12.07 0.81
CA MET A 390 -7.60 -13.22 0.02
C MET A 390 -6.44 -14.02 -0.59
N TYR A 391 -5.29 -13.38 -0.82
CA TYR A 391 -4.08 -14.02 -1.35
C TYR A 391 -3.06 -14.41 -0.28
N THR A 392 -3.35 -14.16 1.00
CA THR A 392 -2.51 -14.65 2.10
C THR A 392 -2.51 -16.16 2.11
N LYS A 393 -1.35 -16.75 1.81
CA LYS A 393 -1.16 -18.19 1.68
C LYS A 393 -1.08 -18.89 3.02
N THR A 394 -0.39 -18.26 3.97
CA THR A 394 -0.12 -18.86 5.27
C THR A 394 -0.68 -18.00 6.39
N ILE A 395 -1.45 -18.60 7.30
CA ILE A 395 -1.93 -17.94 8.52
C ILE A 395 -1.42 -18.72 9.72
N ILE A 396 -0.76 -18.06 10.65
CA ILE A 396 -0.42 -18.62 11.96
C ILE A 396 -1.34 -17.96 12.99
N VAL A 397 -2.05 -18.76 13.77
CA VAL A 397 -2.89 -18.27 14.86
C VAL A 397 -2.26 -18.64 16.20
N VAL A 398 -2.03 -17.65 17.06
CA VAL A 398 -1.44 -17.80 18.40
C VAL A 398 -2.35 -17.18 19.46
N ASP A 399 -2.09 -17.47 20.73
CA ASP A 399 -2.80 -16.81 21.84
C ASP A 399 -2.28 -15.38 22.08
N ASP A 400 -2.89 -14.67 23.04
CA ASP A 400 -2.59 -13.27 23.38
C ASP A 400 -1.35 -13.06 24.25
N ASP A 401 -0.68 -14.14 24.65
CA ASP A 401 0.60 -14.10 25.35
C ASP A 401 1.82 -14.07 24.40
N ILE A 402 1.61 -14.19 23.09
CA ILE A 402 2.66 -14.23 22.07
C ILE A 402 2.79 -12.87 21.39
N ASP A 403 3.99 -12.28 21.38
CA ASP A 403 4.29 -11.14 20.53
C ASP A 403 4.44 -11.60 19.07
N ILE A 404 3.43 -11.31 18.25
CA ILE A 404 3.37 -11.72 16.85
C ILE A 404 4.37 -10.99 15.94
N ARG A 405 5.11 -10.00 16.47
CA ARG A 405 6.14 -9.25 15.76
C ARG A 405 7.55 -9.72 16.10
N ASP A 406 7.69 -10.63 17.07
CA ASP A 406 8.93 -11.35 17.36
C ASP A 406 8.83 -12.81 16.89
N TRP A 407 9.61 -13.16 15.86
CA TRP A 407 9.67 -14.53 15.37
C TRP A 407 10.09 -15.55 16.43
N LYS A 408 10.87 -15.16 17.44
CA LYS A 408 11.27 -16.10 18.49
C LYS A 408 10.06 -16.58 19.27
N GLU A 409 9.15 -15.67 19.61
CA GLU A 409 7.89 -15.95 20.30
C GLU A 409 6.95 -16.78 19.41
N VAL A 410 6.80 -16.40 18.14
CA VAL A 410 5.94 -17.13 17.18
C VAL A 410 6.44 -18.55 16.95
N ILE A 411 7.74 -18.74 16.73
CA ILE A 411 8.34 -20.06 16.55
C ILE A 411 8.26 -20.89 17.83
N TRP A 412 8.42 -20.27 19.01
CA TRP A 412 8.21 -20.96 20.28
C TRP A 412 6.76 -21.47 20.41
N ALA A 413 5.76 -20.65 20.08
CA ALA A 413 4.36 -21.07 20.09
C ALA A 413 4.12 -22.22 19.11
N MET A 414 4.62 -22.12 17.87
CA MET A 414 4.48 -23.18 16.87
C MET A 414 5.11 -24.49 17.31
N THR A 415 6.32 -24.46 17.86
CA THR A 415 7.08 -25.67 18.21
C THR A 415 6.65 -26.33 19.52
N THR A 416 5.92 -25.61 20.38
CA THR A 416 5.48 -26.13 21.69
C THR A 416 3.98 -26.38 21.81
N ARG A 417 3.16 -25.69 21.00
CA ARG A 417 1.68 -25.74 21.09
C ARG A 417 1.02 -26.48 19.91
N MET A 418 1.79 -26.91 18.92
CA MET A 418 1.27 -27.59 17.74
C MET A 418 1.64 -29.06 17.66
N ASP A 419 0.68 -29.87 17.22
CA ASP A 419 0.94 -31.12 16.52
C ASP A 419 0.78 -30.90 15.01
N ALA A 420 1.79 -31.28 14.22
CA ALA A 420 1.88 -30.90 12.81
C ALA A 420 0.68 -31.36 11.97
N SER A 421 0.21 -32.59 12.14
CA SER A 421 -0.89 -33.12 11.33
C SER A 421 -2.25 -32.66 11.85
N ARG A 422 -2.44 -32.61 13.17
CA ARG A 422 -3.72 -32.22 13.79
C ARG A 422 -4.02 -30.74 13.61
N ASP A 423 -3.00 -29.88 13.76
CA ASP A 423 -3.18 -28.43 13.91
C ASP A 423 -2.88 -27.63 12.63
N THR A 424 -2.60 -28.34 11.52
CA THR A 424 -2.48 -27.75 10.19
C THR A 424 -3.79 -27.91 9.41
N THR A 425 -4.31 -26.81 8.89
CA THR A 425 -5.45 -26.77 7.97
C THR A 425 -4.97 -26.45 6.57
N LEU A 426 -5.17 -27.37 5.62
CA LEU A 426 -4.91 -27.14 4.20
C LEU A 426 -6.24 -26.96 3.46
N VAL A 427 -6.29 -25.94 2.59
CA VAL A 427 -7.44 -25.69 1.71
C VAL A 427 -6.91 -25.57 0.28
N ASP A 428 -7.30 -26.51 -0.57
CA ASP A 428 -6.88 -26.55 -1.97
C ASP A 428 -7.78 -25.69 -2.88
N ASN A 429 -7.30 -25.45 -4.10
CA ASN A 429 -8.04 -24.81 -5.19
C ASN A 429 -8.63 -23.44 -4.82
N THR A 430 -7.86 -22.66 -4.07
CA THR A 430 -8.20 -21.28 -3.69
C THR A 430 -7.58 -20.26 -4.66
N PRO A 431 -8.15 -19.04 -4.77
CA PRO A 431 -7.53 -17.96 -5.53
C PRO A 431 -6.17 -17.58 -4.94
N ILE A 432 -5.15 -17.53 -5.79
CA ILE A 432 -3.79 -17.09 -5.45
C ILE A 432 -3.38 -15.96 -6.40
N ASP A 433 -2.38 -15.17 -6.01
CA ASP A 433 -1.76 -14.20 -6.90
C ASP A 433 -1.29 -14.88 -8.20
N TYR A 434 -1.63 -14.30 -9.35
CA TYR A 434 -1.26 -14.82 -10.66
C TYR A 434 0.26 -14.95 -10.83
N LEU A 435 1.02 -14.08 -10.15
CA LEU A 435 2.48 -14.01 -10.24
C LEU A 435 3.19 -14.99 -9.31
N ASP A 436 2.45 -15.72 -8.49
CA ASP A 436 3.03 -16.65 -7.55
C ASP A 436 3.38 -17.97 -8.24
N PHE A 437 4.57 -18.01 -8.83
CA PHE A 437 5.10 -19.18 -9.55
C PHE A 437 5.28 -20.44 -8.67
N ALA A 438 5.11 -20.34 -7.35
CA ALA A 438 5.10 -21.50 -6.46
C ALA A 438 3.71 -22.18 -6.39
N SER A 439 2.65 -21.59 -6.98
CA SER A 439 1.37 -22.27 -7.12
C SER A 439 1.41 -23.28 -8.28
N PRO A 440 0.62 -24.37 -8.23
CA PRO A 440 0.61 -25.38 -9.29
C PRO A 440 0.04 -24.84 -10.61
N VAL A 441 -0.86 -23.85 -10.54
CA VAL A 441 -1.49 -23.21 -11.69
C VAL A 441 -1.55 -21.70 -11.45
N ALA A 442 -1.34 -20.90 -12.49
CA ALA A 442 -1.39 -19.43 -12.38
C ALA A 442 -2.77 -18.98 -11.86
N GLY A 443 -2.78 -18.23 -10.76
CA GLY A 443 -4.01 -17.73 -10.13
C GLY A 443 -4.75 -18.73 -9.24
N LEU A 444 -4.30 -19.99 -9.14
CA LEU A 444 -4.97 -21.04 -8.38
C LEU A 444 -3.96 -21.90 -7.58
N GLY A 445 -4.18 -22.05 -6.28
CA GLY A 445 -3.33 -22.86 -5.42
C GLY A 445 -3.94 -23.15 -4.06
N SER A 446 -3.13 -23.65 -3.14
CA SER A 446 -3.56 -24.00 -1.79
C SER A 446 -3.22 -22.90 -0.77
N LYS A 447 -3.88 -22.98 0.39
CA LYS A 447 -3.62 -22.16 1.57
C LYS A 447 -3.41 -23.04 2.79
N MET A 448 -2.61 -22.55 3.73
CA MET A 448 -2.21 -23.24 4.95
C MET A 448 -2.52 -22.39 6.18
N GLY A 449 -3.29 -22.93 7.10
CA GLY A 449 -3.53 -22.37 8.43
C GLY A 449 -2.83 -23.22 9.49
N LEU A 450 -2.11 -22.59 10.40
CA LEU A 450 -1.35 -23.22 11.47
C LEU A 450 -1.93 -22.73 12.81
N ASP A 451 -2.61 -23.61 13.53
CA ASP A 451 -3.15 -23.32 14.87
C ASP A 451 -2.10 -23.58 15.95
N ALA A 452 -1.34 -22.54 16.29
CA ALA A 452 -0.37 -22.51 17.38
C ALA A 452 -0.96 -22.03 18.71
N THR A 453 -2.28 -22.10 18.90
CA THR A 453 -2.91 -21.77 20.18
C THR A 453 -2.79 -22.89 21.20
N ASN A 454 -2.98 -22.58 22.48
CA ASN A 454 -3.12 -23.58 23.54
C ASN A 454 -4.30 -24.52 23.23
N LYS A 455 -4.09 -25.83 23.39
CA LYS A 455 -5.13 -26.82 23.11
C LYS A 455 -5.97 -27.13 24.34
N TRP A 456 -7.27 -26.99 24.18
CA TRP A 456 -8.28 -27.14 25.24
C TRP A 456 -8.83 -28.57 25.26
N PRO A 457 -9.55 -28.96 26.34
CA PRO A 457 -10.26 -30.23 26.38
C PRO A 457 -11.16 -30.40 25.14
N GLY A 458 -11.03 -31.55 24.47
CA GLY A 458 -11.70 -31.85 23.20
C GLY A 458 -10.81 -31.68 21.97
N GLU A 459 -9.77 -30.83 22.02
CA GLU A 459 -8.73 -30.74 20.99
C GLU A 459 -7.55 -31.68 21.30
N THR A 460 -7.35 -31.96 22.59
CA THR A 460 -6.34 -32.87 23.12
C THR A 460 -6.87 -33.63 24.34
N THR A 461 -6.36 -34.84 24.56
CA THR A 461 -6.61 -35.65 25.76
C THR A 461 -5.48 -35.55 26.79
N ARG A 462 -4.37 -34.89 26.43
CA ARG A 462 -3.20 -34.71 27.30
C ARG A 462 -3.42 -33.55 28.27
N GLU A 463 -2.82 -33.64 29.45
CA GLU A 463 -2.64 -32.47 30.32
C GLU A 463 -1.79 -31.42 29.59
N TRP A 464 -2.28 -30.18 29.55
CA TRP A 464 -1.61 -29.09 28.85
C TRP A 464 -0.54 -28.44 29.72
N GLY A 465 0.57 -28.03 29.11
CA GLY A 465 1.67 -27.37 29.81
C GLY A 465 1.27 -26.00 30.38
N ARG A 466 1.84 -25.63 31.52
CA ARG A 466 1.69 -24.29 32.10
C ARG A 466 2.88 -23.42 31.67
N PRO A 467 2.64 -22.27 31.00
CA PRO A 467 3.74 -21.39 30.60
C PRO A 467 4.45 -20.83 31.83
N ILE A 468 5.76 -20.66 31.72
CA ILE A 468 6.57 -20.07 32.78
C ILE A 468 6.40 -18.56 32.73
N VAL A 469 6.03 -17.96 33.86
CA VAL A 469 5.97 -16.52 34.05
C VAL A 469 6.78 -16.13 35.27
N MET A 470 7.59 -15.07 35.15
CA MET A 470 8.28 -14.51 36.30
C MET A 470 7.29 -13.77 37.20
N ASP A 471 7.57 -13.75 38.51
CA ASP A 471 6.82 -12.97 39.48
C ASP A 471 6.77 -11.48 39.12
N ALA A 472 5.59 -10.86 39.24
CA ALA A 472 5.35 -9.49 38.79
C ALA A 472 6.08 -8.45 39.64
N ASP A 473 6.17 -8.66 40.96
CA ASP A 473 6.88 -7.77 41.86
C ASP A 473 8.39 -7.87 41.65
N VAL A 474 8.90 -9.07 41.36
CA VAL A 474 10.29 -9.28 40.95
C VAL A 474 10.61 -8.53 39.66
N LYS A 475 9.77 -8.64 38.61
CA LYS A 475 9.98 -7.90 37.34
C LYS A 475 10.07 -6.40 37.59
N LYS A 476 9.08 -5.84 38.28
CA LYS A 476 9.01 -4.40 38.57
C LYS A 476 10.22 -3.89 39.35
N ARG A 477 10.70 -4.68 40.32
CA ARG A 477 11.91 -4.35 41.08
C ARG A 477 13.16 -4.39 40.21
N VAL A 478 13.29 -5.37 39.32
CA VAL A 478 14.41 -5.47 38.36
C VAL A 478 14.39 -4.32 37.36
N ASP A 479 13.22 -3.97 36.82
CA ASP A 479 13.06 -2.82 35.90
C ASP A 479 13.52 -1.52 36.56
N ALA A 480 13.18 -1.31 37.84
CA ALA A 480 13.58 -0.13 38.60
C ALA A 480 15.10 -0.03 38.85
N MET A 481 15.80 -1.17 38.97
CA MET A 481 17.25 -1.20 39.16
C MET A 481 18.03 -1.38 37.85
N TRP A 482 17.37 -1.59 36.71
CA TRP A 482 18.02 -2.02 35.46
C TRP A 482 19.14 -1.06 35.02
N GLY A 483 18.90 0.25 35.08
CA GLY A 483 19.89 1.28 34.75
C GLY A 483 21.09 1.31 35.72
N ASP A 484 20.90 0.91 36.98
CA ASP A 484 21.95 0.86 37.98
C ASP A 484 22.86 -0.37 37.81
N LEU A 485 22.44 -1.38 37.02
CA LEU A 485 23.22 -2.60 36.78
C LEU A 485 24.39 -2.38 35.82
N GLY A 486 24.41 -1.28 35.06
CA GLY A 486 25.47 -1.00 34.08
C GLY A 486 25.50 -1.98 32.89
N LEU A 487 24.35 -2.57 32.55
CA LEU A 487 24.16 -3.52 31.44
C LEU A 487 23.57 -2.86 30.19
#